data_AF-X0YCC7-F1
#
_entry.id   AF-X0YCC7-F1
#
_cell.length_a   1.000
_cell.length_b   1.000
_cell.length_c   1.000
_cell.angle_alpha   90.00
_cell.angle_beta   90.00
_cell.angle_gamma   90.00
#
_symmetry.space_group_name_H-M   'P 1'
#
loop_
_entity.id
_entity.type
_entity.pdbx_description
1 polymer ?
#
loop_
_entity_poly.entity_id
_entity_poly.type
_entity_poly.pdbx_seq_one_letter_code
_entity_poly.pdbx_strand_id
1 'polypeptide(L)'
;MGLINNKHIPEVYLRASESQRRALLAGLLDTDGCMAERSVEVTFCTPALADTTVELIRTLGFRPSAAWSDATIYGRVVGRRCRVFFTADRSVFRLPRKRLNEGTRSKRSVNRYIDEVTPVPSVPVRCIQVDATDGIFLAGTTMVQTHNSLLLRQMALCVSQGV
;
A
#
# COMPACT_ATOMS: atom_id res chain seq x y z
N MET A 1 15.91 14.18 11.13
CA MET A 1 14.68 13.79 10.40
C MET A 1 14.07 14.92 9.56
N GLY A 2 14.31 16.22 9.84
CA GLY A 2 14.01 17.30 8.87
C GLY A 2 12.55 17.41 8.39
N LEU A 3 11.57 17.20 9.28
CA LEU A 3 10.15 17.10 8.93
C LEU A 3 9.40 18.44 8.85
N ILE A 4 10.01 19.53 9.33
CA ILE A 4 9.42 20.87 9.24
C ILE A 4 9.36 21.26 7.76
N ASN A 5 8.18 21.66 7.27
CA ASN A 5 7.90 21.94 5.84
C ASN A 5 8.12 20.76 4.88
N ASN A 6 8.32 19.54 5.41
CA ASN A 6 8.49 18.31 4.65
C ASN A 6 7.75 17.17 5.35
N LYS A 7 6.44 17.35 5.53
CA LYS A 7 5.61 16.41 6.29
C LYS A 7 5.45 15.11 5.50
N HIS A 8 6.16 14.06 5.93
CA HIS A 8 6.09 12.69 5.40
C HIS A 8 6.39 11.69 6.52
N ILE A 9 6.13 10.40 6.27
CA ILE A 9 6.55 9.33 7.18
C ILE A 9 7.96 8.88 6.77
N PRO A 10 8.99 9.01 7.64
CA PRO A 10 10.33 8.53 7.33
C PRO A 10 10.39 7.02 7.09
N GLU A 11 11.28 6.58 6.20
CA GLU A 11 11.43 5.17 5.83
C GLU A 11 11.69 4.24 7.02
N VAL A 12 12.43 4.71 8.02
CA VAL A 12 12.71 3.93 9.24
C VAL A 12 11.43 3.49 9.95
N TYR A 13 10.34 4.27 9.86
CA TYR A 13 9.04 3.89 10.38
C TYR A 13 8.28 2.97 9.42
N LEU A 14 8.44 3.13 8.10
CA LEU A 14 7.84 2.24 7.10
C LEU A 14 8.42 0.82 7.11
N ARG A 15 9.61 0.64 7.70
CA ARG A 15 10.29 -0.65 7.91
C ARG A 15 10.42 -1.05 9.39
N ALA A 16 9.82 -0.28 10.29
CA ALA A 16 9.81 -0.58 11.72
C ALA A 16 9.04 -1.87 12.03
N SER A 17 9.13 -2.32 13.28
CA SER A 17 8.34 -3.46 13.77
C SER A 17 6.85 -3.23 13.49
N GLU A 18 6.11 -4.33 13.32
CA GLU A 18 4.67 -4.26 13.02
C GLU A 18 3.90 -3.46 14.08
N SER A 19 4.23 -3.62 15.36
CA SER A 19 3.60 -2.88 16.46
C SER A 19 3.82 -1.37 16.35
N GLN A 20 5.04 -0.93 16.01
CA GLN A 20 5.35 0.48 15.79
C GLN A 20 4.59 1.04 14.58
N ARG A 21 4.53 0.30 13.48
CA ARG A 21 3.78 0.68 12.28
C ARG A 21 2.29 0.81 12.55
N ARG A 22 1.71 -0.12 13.32
CA ARG A 22 0.31 -0.07 13.77
C ARG A 22 0.04 1.12 14.68
N ALA A 23 0.94 1.39 15.63
CA ALA A 23 0.80 2.53 16.54
C ALA A 23 0.86 3.87 15.78
N LEU A 24 1.76 3.98 14.79
CA LEU A 24 1.85 5.15 13.93
C LEU A 24 0.57 5.34 13.10
N LEU A 25 0.10 4.28 12.45
CA LEU A 25 -1.14 4.32 11.68
C LEU A 25 -2.33 4.73 12.57
N ALA A 26 -2.44 4.14 13.76
CA ALA A 26 -3.51 4.47 14.71
C ALA A 26 -3.46 5.94 15.14
N GLY A 27 -2.27 6.50 15.39
CA GLY A 27 -2.12 7.93 15.68
C GLY A 27 -2.63 8.82 14.56
N LEU A 28 -2.27 8.52 13.30
CA LEU A 28 -2.74 9.26 12.12
C LEU A 28 -4.26 9.15 11.94
N LEU A 29 -4.83 7.97 12.17
CA LEU A 29 -6.26 7.73 12.03
C LEU A 29 -7.06 8.34 13.20
N ASP A 30 -6.50 8.40 14.40
CA ASP A 30 -7.15 9.01 15.55
C ASP A 30 -7.21 10.53 15.44
N THR A 31 -6.27 11.17 14.75
CA THR A 31 -6.35 12.61 14.43
C THR A 31 -7.30 12.87 13.27
N ASP A 32 -6.98 12.33 12.09
CA ASP A 32 -7.56 12.78 10.82
C ASP A 32 -8.42 11.71 10.13
N GLY A 33 -8.43 10.48 10.66
CA GLY A 33 -9.18 9.37 10.12
C GLY A 33 -10.60 9.25 10.68
N CYS A 34 -11.49 8.66 9.91
CA CYS A 34 -12.83 8.29 10.34
C CYS A 34 -13.28 6.98 9.69
N MET A 35 -14.36 6.41 10.21
CA MET A 35 -15.06 5.32 9.54
C MET A 35 -16.01 5.90 8.50
N ALA A 36 -15.87 5.47 7.25
CA ALA A 36 -16.82 5.68 6.16
C ALA A 36 -17.55 4.35 5.89
N GLU A 37 -18.72 4.18 6.51
CA GLU A 37 -19.49 2.92 6.53
C GLU A 37 -18.65 1.74 7.03
N ARG A 38 -18.19 0.86 6.12
CA ARG A 38 -17.36 -0.33 6.39
C ARG A 38 -15.90 -0.15 5.99
N SER A 39 -15.48 1.07 5.69
CA SER A 39 -14.12 1.42 5.30
C SER A 39 -13.56 2.49 6.20
N VAL A 40 -12.24 2.52 6.30
CA VAL A 40 -11.49 3.56 6.98
C VAL A 40 -11.12 4.60 5.95
N GLU A 41 -11.38 5.86 6.26
CA GLU A 41 -11.01 7.00 5.43
C GLU A 41 -10.06 7.93 6.21
N VAL A 42 -9.05 8.45 5.55
CA VAL A 42 -8.22 9.55 6.04
C VAL A 42 -7.92 10.52 4.89
N THR A 43 -7.93 11.82 5.19
CA THR A 43 -7.73 12.87 4.18
C THR A 43 -6.43 13.64 4.44
N PHE A 44 -5.67 13.89 3.38
CA PHE A 44 -4.43 14.66 3.43
C PHE A 44 -4.42 15.79 2.40
N CYS A 45 -3.76 16.90 2.71
CA CYS A 45 -3.52 17.99 1.75
C CYS A 45 -2.09 17.97 1.17
N THR A 46 -1.18 17.20 1.78
CA THR A 46 0.22 17.10 1.35
C THR A 46 0.46 15.78 0.62
N PRO A 47 0.96 15.79 -0.64
CA PRO A 47 1.20 14.57 -1.40
C PRO A 47 2.16 13.59 -0.72
N ALA A 48 3.30 14.07 -0.22
CA ALA A 48 4.30 13.23 0.43
C ALA A 48 3.74 12.46 1.64
N LEU A 49 2.88 13.10 2.45
CA LEU A 49 2.23 12.43 3.57
C LEU A 49 1.18 11.40 3.10
N ALA A 50 0.41 11.73 2.07
CA ALA A 50 -0.56 10.80 1.50
C ALA A 50 0.12 9.54 0.95
N ASP A 51 1.17 9.71 0.15
CA ASP A 51 1.90 8.61 -0.49
C ASP A 51 2.59 7.71 0.54
N THR A 52 3.26 8.31 1.53
CA THR A 52 3.92 7.54 2.60
C THR A 52 2.92 6.87 3.54
N THR A 53 1.73 7.46 3.76
CA THR A 53 0.65 6.79 4.50
C THR A 53 0.08 5.60 3.72
N VAL A 54 -0.10 5.76 2.40
CA VAL A 54 -0.52 4.66 1.51
C VAL A 54 0.49 3.51 1.57
N GLU A 55 1.79 3.81 1.56
CA GLU A 55 2.84 2.81 1.74
C GLU A 55 2.75 2.14 3.12
N LEU A 56 2.62 2.91 4.21
CA LEU A 56 2.47 2.37 5.55
C LEU A 56 1.30 1.37 5.62
N ILE A 57 0.14 1.74 5.07
CA ILE A 57 -1.06 0.89 5.03
C ILE A 57 -0.78 -0.39 4.23
N ARG A 58 -0.09 -0.31 3.09
CA ARG A 58 0.33 -1.48 2.28
C ARG A 58 1.29 -2.38 3.03
N THR A 59 2.27 -1.81 3.73
CA THR A 59 3.27 -2.58 4.48
C THR A 59 2.62 -3.40 5.61
N LEU A 60 1.47 -2.97 6.10
CA LEU A 60 0.65 -3.70 7.07
C LEU A 60 -0.20 -4.79 6.38
N GLY A 61 -0.26 -4.89 5.05
CA GLY A 61 -1.05 -5.91 4.34
C GLY A 61 -2.51 -5.50 4.09
N PHE A 62 -2.82 -4.22 4.23
CA PHE A 62 -4.09 -3.66 3.78
C PHE A 62 -3.99 -3.20 2.32
N ARG A 63 -5.14 -3.06 1.67
CA ARG A 63 -5.23 -2.55 0.29
C ARG A 63 -5.85 -1.15 0.29
N PRO A 64 -5.03 -0.09 0.27
CA PRO A 64 -5.53 1.26 0.15
C PRO A 64 -5.82 1.65 -1.30
N SER A 65 -6.84 2.48 -1.46
CA SER A 65 -7.11 3.28 -2.65
C SER A 65 -6.96 4.75 -2.28
N ALA A 66 -6.39 5.55 -3.17
CA ALA A 66 -6.19 6.99 -2.97
C ALA A 66 -6.77 7.76 -4.16
N ALA A 67 -7.50 8.84 -3.88
CA ALA A 67 -8.08 9.69 -4.91
C ALA A 67 -7.84 11.17 -4.59
N TRP A 68 -7.32 11.90 -5.57
CA TRP A 68 -7.15 13.35 -5.47
C TRP A 68 -8.38 14.07 -6.01
N SER A 69 -8.84 15.08 -5.27
CA SER A 69 -9.95 15.94 -5.67
C SER A 69 -9.72 17.36 -5.17
N ASP A 70 -10.45 18.31 -5.74
CA ASP A 70 -10.42 19.68 -5.26
C ASP A 70 -11.07 19.77 -3.87
N ALA A 71 -10.41 20.53 -2.99
CA ALA A 71 -10.96 20.92 -1.71
C ALA A 71 -11.72 22.22 -1.92
N THR A 72 -13.04 22.20 -1.70
CA THR A 72 -13.90 23.37 -1.86
C THR A 72 -14.42 23.87 -0.52
N ILE A 73 -14.40 25.18 -0.32
CA ILE A 73 -15.00 25.87 0.83
C ILE A 73 -15.93 26.94 0.25
N TYR A 74 -17.21 26.90 0.64
CA TYR A 74 -18.26 27.80 0.11
C TYR A 74 -18.28 27.90 -1.42
N GLY A 75 -18.11 26.75 -2.10
CA GLY A 75 -18.11 26.67 -3.57
C GLY A 75 -16.82 27.14 -4.25
N ARG A 76 -15.81 27.61 -3.51
CA ARG A 76 -14.50 28.01 -4.06
C ARG A 76 -13.46 26.93 -3.81
N VAL A 77 -12.67 26.61 -4.84
CA VAL A 77 -11.53 25.69 -4.71
C VAL A 77 -10.43 26.40 -3.91
N VAL A 78 -10.06 25.83 -2.76
CA VAL A 78 -9.03 26.37 -1.86
C VAL A 78 -7.74 25.55 -1.87
N GLY A 79 -7.74 24.39 -2.53
CA GLY A 79 -6.57 23.52 -2.64
C GLY A 79 -6.94 22.14 -3.15
N ARG A 80 -5.99 21.20 -3.06
CA ARG A 80 -6.20 19.79 -3.39
C ARG A 80 -6.19 18.95 -2.12
N ARG A 81 -7.02 17.92 -2.10
CA ARG A 81 -7.04 16.90 -1.05
C ARG A 81 -6.94 15.50 -1.64
N CYS A 82 -6.24 14.64 -0.94
CA CYS A 82 -6.19 13.21 -1.20
C CYS A 82 -7.02 12.48 -0.15
N ARG A 83 -8.01 11.72 -0.60
CA ARG A 83 -8.77 10.80 0.27
C ARG A 83 -8.18 9.41 0.11
N VAL A 84 -7.74 8.82 1.21
CA VAL A 84 -7.21 7.46 1.26
C VAL A 84 -8.24 6.58 1.96
N PHE A 85 -8.60 5.46 1.33
CA PHE A 85 -9.59 4.51 1.80
C PHE A 85 -9.04 3.11 1.85
N PHE A 86 -9.38 2.35 2.89
CA PHE A 86 -9.09 0.92 2.93
C PHE A 86 -10.08 0.18 3.84
N THR A 87 -10.17 -1.13 3.69
CA THR A 87 -10.92 -1.99 4.61
C THR A 87 -9.94 -2.63 5.58
N ALA A 88 -10.15 -2.40 6.87
CA ALA A 88 -9.40 -3.05 7.93
C ALA A 88 -10.13 -4.31 8.41
N ASP A 89 -9.41 -5.43 8.58
CA ASP A 89 -9.90 -6.68 9.18
C ASP A 89 -9.58 -6.80 10.69
N ARG A 90 -8.96 -5.77 11.23
CA ARG A 90 -8.40 -5.72 12.58
C ARG A 90 -8.33 -4.28 13.04
N SER A 91 -8.20 -4.08 14.35
CA SER A 91 -8.29 -2.74 14.90
C SER A 91 -7.17 -1.82 14.39
N VAL A 92 -7.57 -0.65 13.91
CA VAL A 92 -6.67 0.39 13.39
C VAL A 92 -6.82 1.72 14.12
N PHE A 93 -7.85 1.89 14.96
CA PHE A 93 -8.00 3.05 15.83
C PHE A 93 -7.57 2.73 17.26
N ARG A 94 -6.97 3.70 17.97
CA ARG A 94 -6.76 3.57 19.43
C ARG A 94 -7.97 4.09 20.19
N LEU A 95 -8.65 5.12 19.68
CA LEU A 95 -9.79 5.74 20.34
C LEU A 95 -11.05 4.85 20.26
N PRO A 96 -11.65 4.44 21.40
CA PRO A 96 -12.82 3.54 21.41
C PRO A 96 -13.99 4.07 20.58
N ARG A 97 -14.25 5.37 20.62
CA ARG A 97 -15.34 6.03 19.85
C ARG A 97 -15.21 5.87 18.33
N LYS A 98 -14.01 5.58 17.81
CA LYS A 98 -13.77 5.38 16.37
C LYS A 98 -13.84 3.91 15.95
N ARG A 99 -13.87 2.97 16.91
CA ARG A 99 -13.88 1.52 16.65
C ARG A 99 -15.26 0.94 16.34
N LEU A 100 -16.32 1.71 16.52
CA LEU A 100 -17.71 1.24 16.56
C LEU A 100 -18.18 0.50 15.28
N ASN A 101 -17.45 0.61 14.16
CA ASN A 101 -17.81 0.00 12.88
C ASN A 101 -16.64 -0.77 12.22
N GLU A 102 -15.61 -1.16 12.98
CA GLU A 102 -14.56 -2.04 12.45
C GLU A 102 -15.20 -3.38 12.01
N GLY A 103 -15.16 -3.66 10.71
CA GLY A 103 -15.89 -4.77 10.09
C GLY A 103 -15.01 -5.84 9.48
N THR A 104 -15.63 -6.86 8.89
CA THR A 104 -14.93 -7.96 8.23
C THR A 104 -14.55 -7.60 6.80
N ARG A 105 -13.34 -7.95 6.36
CA ARG A 105 -12.91 -7.79 4.96
C ARG A 105 -13.79 -8.62 4.01
N SER A 106 -14.22 -8.00 2.91
CA SER A 106 -14.87 -8.71 1.81
C SER A 106 -13.84 -9.38 0.90
N LYS A 107 -14.21 -10.45 0.18
CA LYS A 107 -13.32 -11.10 -0.82
C LYS A 107 -12.74 -10.10 -1.82
N ARG A 108 -13.52 -9.09 -2.23
CA ARG A 108 -13.09 -8.01 -3.14
C ARG A 108 -11.97 -7.15 -2.56
N SER A 109 -11.93 -6.96 -1.24
CA SER A 109 -10.90 -6.17 -0.55
C SER A 109 -9.55 -6.90 -0.40
N VAL A 110 -9.51 -8.21 -0.70
CA VAL A 110 -8.33 -9.06 -0.57
C VAL A 110 -7.80 -9.45 -1.95
N ASN A 111 -8.68 -9.77 -2.89
CA ASN A 111 -8.29 -10.27 -4.22
C ASN A 111 -7.84 -9.15 -5.16
N ARG A 112 -6.78 -9.42 -5.94
CA ARG A 112 -6.36 -8.58 -7.07
C ARG A 112 -7.00 -9.09 -8.35
N TYR A 113 -7.23 -8.17 -9.28
CA TYR A 113 -7.80 -8.44 -10.59
C TYR A 113 -6.91 -7.75 -11.62
N ILE A 114 -6.77 -8.37 -12.79
CA ILE A 114 -6.13 -7.76 -13.94
C ILE A 114 -7.17 -6.83 -14.57
N ASP A 115 -6.80 -5.58 -14.77
CA ASP A 115 -7.64 -4.55 -15.40
C ASP A 115 -7.34 -4.48 -16.90
N GLU A 116 -6.06 -4.35 -17.25
CA GLU A 116 -5.57 -4.29 -18.62
C GLU A 116 -4.21 -5.00 -18.73
N VAL A 117 -3.91 -5.55 -19.91
CA VAL A 117 -2.57 -6.03 -20.29
C VAL A 117 -2.20 -5.43 -21.63
N THR A 118 -1.20 -4.54 -21.62
CA THR A 118 -0.71 -3.87 -22.83
C THR A 118 0.61 -4.52 -23.29
N PRO A 119 0.69 -5.07 -24.53
CA PRO A 119 1.94 -5.59 -25.07
C PRO A 119 2.99 -4.48 -25.23
N VAL A 120 4.25 -4.80 -24.93
CA VAL A 120 5.39 -3.88 -25.09
C VAL A 120 6.51 -4.53 -25.91
N PRO A 121 7.35 -3.77 -26.62
CA PRO A 121 8.52 -4.30 -27.30
C PRO A 121 9.47 -5.02 -26.33
N SER A 122 10.20 -6.01 -26.83
CA SER A 122 11.22 -6.71 -26.04
C SER A 122 12.37 -5.76 -25.69
N VAL A 123 12.73 -5.74 -24.40
CA VAL A 123 13.84 -4.94 -23.86
C VAL A 123 14.68 -5.82 -22.92
N PRO A 124 15.98 -5.55 -22.75
CA PRO A 124 16.78 -6.24 -21.74
C PRO A 124 16.16 -6.08 -20.33
N VAL A 125 16.06 -7.20 -19.60
CA VAL A 125 15.52 -7.23 -18.24
C VAL A 125 16.53 -7.77 -17.23
N ARG A 126 16.29 -7.56 -15.94
CA ARG A 126 17.08 -8.13 -14.84
C ARG A 126 16.18 -8.98 -13.95
N CYS A 127 16.49 -10.27 -13.85
CA CYS A 127 15.87 -11.18 -12.89
C CYS A 127 16.70 -11.26 -11.61
N ILE A 128 16.06 -11.64 -10.50
CA ILE A 128 16.70 -11.88 -9.20
C ILE A 128 16.31 -13.26 -8.68
N GLN A 129 17.12 -13.90 -7.85
CA GLN A 129 16.70 -15.11 -7.13
C GLN A 129 16.70 -14.79 -5.64
N VAL A 130 15.70 -15.30 -4.92
CA VAL A 130 15.59 -15.18 -3.47
C VAL A 130 15.76 -16.55 -2.84
N ASP A 131 16.25 -16.59 -1.60
CA ASP A 131 16.50 -17.81 -0.84
C ASP A 131 15.20 -18.41 -0.23
N ALA A 132 14.04 -17.81 -0.49
CA ALA A 132 12.76 -18.37 -0.08
C ALA A 132 12.53 -19.72 -0.76
N THR A 133 12.04 -20.71 -0.02
CA THR A 133 11.82 -22.09 -0.50
C THR A 133 10.86 -22.17 -1.69
N ASP A 134 9.89 -21.26 -1.76
CA ASP A 134 8.93 -21.11 -2.86
C ASP A 134 9.39 -20.10 -3.93
N GLY A 135 10.51 -19.41 -3.70
CA GLY A 135 11.05 -18.36 -4.57
C GLY A 135 10.14 -17.13 -4.72
N ILE A 136 9.11 -16.98 -3.88
CA ILE A 136 8.13 -15.88 -3.99
C ILE A 136 8.67 -14.64 -3.29
N PHE A 137 8.49 -13.49 -3.92
CA PHE A 137 8.85 -12.19 -3.35
C PHE A 137 7.84 -11.09 -3.73
N LEU A 138 7.88 -9.98 -2.98
CA LEU A 138 7.07 -8.80 -3.25
C LEU A 138 7.83 -7.83 -4.16
N ALA A 139 7.17 -7.36 -5.22
CA ALA A 139 7.74 -6.40 -6.17
C ALA A 139 6.88 -5.14 -6.32
N GLY A 140 7.57 -4.02 -6.58
CA GLY A 140 6.97 -2.71 -6.85
C GLY A 140 6.35 -2.02 -5.63
N THR A 141 5.88 -0.79 -5.84
CA THR A 141 5.30 0.08 -4.80
C THR A 141 3.96 -0.43 -4.24
N THR A 142 3.30 -1.33 -4.97
CA THR A 142 2.03 -1.94 -4.54
C THR A 142 2.21 -3.31 -3.88
N MET A 143 3.46 -3.79 -3.73
CA MET A 143 3.82 -5.06 -3.10
C MET A 143 3.05 -6.23 -3.71
N VAL A 144 3.21 -6.42 -5.03
CA VAL A 144 2.61 -7.56 -5.75
C VAL A 144 3.49 -8.78 -5.52
N GLN A 145 2.87 -9.88 -5.11
CA GLN A 145 3.54 -11.19 -5.03
C GLN A 145 3.88 -11.67 -6.45
N THR A 146 5.13 -12.07 -6.65
CA THR A 146 5.61 -12.60 -7.91
C THR A 146 6.71 -13.64 -7.66
N HIS A 147 7.07 -14.37 -8.70
CA HIS A 147 8.14 -15.37 -8.72
C HIS A 147 8.87 -15.26 -10.06
N ASN A 148 10.18 -15.52 -10.08
CA ASN A 148 10.95 -15.52 -11.32
C ASN A 148 10.87 -16.87 -12.04
N SER A 149 9.83 -17.03 -12.86
CA SER A 149 9.60 -18.25 -13.64
C SER A 149 10.55 -18.43 -14.83
N LEU A 150 11.27 -17.38 -15.24
CA LEU A 150 12.10 -17.39 -16.44
C LEU A 150 13.50 -18.00 -16.20
N LEU A 151 14.09 -17.80 -15.02
CA LEU A 151 15.35 -18.45 -14.64
C LEU A 151 15.19 -19.97 -14.57
N LEU A 152 14.13 -20.44 -13.91
CA LEU A 152 13.82 -21.87 -13.81
C LEU A 152 13.62 -22.48 -15.21
N ARG A 153 12.93 -21.77 -16.10
CA ARG A 153 12.71 -22.19 -17.49
C ARG A 153 14.01 -22.19 -18.32
N GLN A 154 14.88 -21.20 -18.16
CA GLN A 154 16.17 -21.15 -18.84
C GLN A 154 17.14 -22.20 -18.30
N MET A 155 17.19 -22.43 -16.99
CA MET A 155 17.93 -23.54 -16.41
C MET A 155 17.42 -24.88 -16.91
N ALA A 156 16.10 -25.09 -16.95
CA ALA A 156 15.52 -26.30 -17.52
C ALA A 156 15.89 -26.49 -19.01
N LEU A 157 15.91 -25.41 -19.78
CA LEU A 157 16.36 -25.45 -21.18
C LEU A 157 17.85 -25.77 -21.29
N CYS A 158 18.73 -25.14 -20.50
CA CYS A 158 20.17 -25.43 -20.49
C CYS A 158 20.46 -26.88 -20.07
N VAL A 159 19.83 -27.37 -19.00
CA VAL A 159 19.93 -28.75 -18.55
C VAL A 159 19.41 -29.73 -19.61
N SER A 160 18.31 -29.40 -20.29
CA SER A 160 17.80 -30.23 -21.41
C SER A 160 18.71 -30.23 -22.64
N GLN A 161 19.53 -29.19 -22.79
CA GLN A 161 20.52 -29.06 -23.86
C GLN A 161 21.91 -29.58 -23.45
N GLY A 162 22.06 -30.13 -22.24
CA GLY A 162 23.30 -30.77 -21.76
C GLY A 162 24.43 -29.79 -21.41
N VAL A 163 24.10 -28.54 -21.07
CA VAL A 163 25.03 -27.56 -20.51
C VAL A 163 24.82 -27.43 -19.01
#